data_AF-A0A536UNW7-F1
#
_entry.id   AF-A0A536UNW7-F1
#
_cell.length_a   1.000
_cell.length_b   1.000
_cell.length_c   1.000
_cell.angle_alpha   90.00
_cell.angle_beta   90.00
_cell.angle_gamma   90.00
#
_symmetry.space_group_name_H-M   'P 1'
#
loop_
_entity.id
_entity.type
_entity.pdbx_description
1 polymer ?
#
loop_
_entity_poly.entity_id
_entity_poly.type
_entity_poly.pdbx_seq_one_letter_code
_entity_poly.pdbx_strand_id
1 'polypeptide(L)'
;MATTSPTKATESLLRAAQVPAPMFDNLKAQFDQSAQVMGAGWHGPTDIQTLSGLEGQFLWAEDFFSVRTIAFTFDLDKIGFQGTYKLTNGLSIVEEGVFHSVPNNPAIGFAAITLVPNSGQPPRSFVVSGMFTDNEWKIYVALLNKLGANGPVQPPFSAVRIS
;
A
#
# COMPACT_ATOMS: atom_id res chain seq x y z
N MET A 1 4.22 -16.78 29.53
CA MET A 1 4.55 -16.46 28.12
C MET A 1 4.07 -15.06 27.86
N ALA A 2 4.99 -14.10 27.75
CA ALA A 2 4.63 -12.69 27.59
C ALA A 2 4.39 -12.39 26.11
N THR A 3 3.15 -12.07 25.77
CA THR A 3 2.79 -11.46 24.49
C THR A 3 3.39 -10.06 24.44
N THR A 4 4.48 -9.87 23.72
CA THR A 4 4.93 -8.53 23.33
C THR A 4 3.89 -7.97 22.35
N SER A 5 3.00 -7.13 22.88
CA SER A 5 2.00 -6.41 22.10
C SER A 5 2.69 -5.70 20.92
N PRO A 6 2.14 -5.74 19.69
CA PRO A 6 2.66 -5.02 18.53
C PRO A 6 2.94 -3.53 18.81
N THR A 7 2.18 -2.95 19.74
CA THR A 7 2.37 -1.60 20.30
C THR A 7 3.78 -1.39 20.85
N LYS A 8 4.34 -2.37 21.59
CA LYS A 8 5.68 -2.27 22.18
C LYS A 8 6.80 -2.36 21.13
N ALA A 9 6.57 -3.05 20.02
CA ALA A 9 7.54 -3.16 18.93
C ALA A 9 7.62 -1.85 18.12
N THR A 10 6.47 -1.25 17.81
CA THR A 10 6.38 0.07 17.16
C THR A 10 6.92 1.18 18.05
N GLU A 11 6.61 1.17 19.35
CA GLU A 11 7.20 2.10 20.32
C GLU A 11 8.73 1.96 20.43
N SER A 12 9.26 0.74 20.31
CA SER A 12 10.70 0.49 20.33
C SER A 12 11.40 1.01 19.07
N LEU A 13 10.77 0.87 17.90
CA LEU A 13 11.29 1.40 16.62
C LEU A 13 11.27 2.94 16.58
N LEU A 14 10.21 3.57 17.09
CA LEU A 14 10.11 5.03 17.15
C LEU A 14 11.08 5.65 18.16
N ARG A 15 11.36 4.96 19.28
CA ARG A 15 12.43 5.35 20.22
C ARG A 15 13.83 5.16 19.64
N ALA A 16 14.06 4.08 18.88
CA ALA A 16 15.34 3.83 18.21
C ALA A 16 15.69 4.90 17.16
N ALA A 17 14.68 5.55 16.58
CA ALA A 17 14.84 6.65 15.62
C ALA A 17 15.16 8.03 16.25
N GLN A 18 15.37 8.11 17.58
CA GLN A 18 15.70 9.34 18.32
C GLN A 18 14.72 10.50 18.08
N VAL A 19 13.45 10.19 17.86
CA VAL A 19 12.40 11.20 17.71
C VAL A 19 12.22 11.94 19.05
N PRO A 20 12.31 13.28 19.10
CA PRO A 20 12.16 14.05 20.34
C PRO A 20 10.83 13.73 21.05
N ALA A 21 10.84 13.63 22.38
CA ALA A 21 9.67 13.23 23.19
C ALA A 21 8.36 13.97 22.86
N PRO A 22 8.35 15.31 22.61
CA PRO A 22 7.11 16.01 22.24
C PRO A 22 6.52 15.57 20.89
N MET A 23 7.39 15.12 19.98
CA MET A 23 7.01 14.63 18.66
C MET A 23 6.53 13.16 18.75
N PHE A 24 7.14 12.36 19.63
CA PHE A 24 6.65 11.02 19.98
C PHE A 24 5.26 11.06 20.62
N ASP A 25 5.03 11.98 21.57
CA ASP A 25 3.74 12.12 22.24
C ASP A 25 2.64 12.59 21.27
N ASN A 26 2.97 13.49 20.33
CA ASN A 26 2.07 13.88 19.25
C ASN A 26 1.75 12.72 18.30
N LEU A 27 2.75 11.93 17.90
CA LEU A 27 2.54 10.77 17.03
C LEU A 27 1.75 9.66 17.73
N LYS A 28 1.99 9.44 19.03
CA LYS A 28 1.24 8.50 19.86
C LYS A 28 -0.20 8.96 20.03
N ALA A 29 -0.44 10.25 20.31
CA ALA A 29 -1.78 10.82 20.39
C ALA A 29 -2.53 10.71 19.06
N GLN A 30 -1.84 10.89 17.93
CA GLN A 30 -2.40 10.70 16.58
C GLN A 30 -2.72 9.22 16.29
N PHE A 31 -1.85 8.29 16.71
CA PHE A 31 -2.06 6.84 16.58
C PHE A 31 -3.22 6.34 17.45
N ASP A 32 -3.29 6.80 18.70
CA ASP A 32 -4.38 6.46 19.62
C ASP A 32 -5.72 7.08 19.16
N GLN A 33 -5.68 8.25 18.49
CA GLN A 33 -6.83 8.84 17.81
C GLN A 33 -7.26 8.06 16.56
N SER A 34 -6.32 7.54 15.76
CA SER A 34 -6.63 6.75 14.55
C SER A 34 -7.11 5.34 14.87
N ALA A 35 -6.64 4.74 15.98
CA ALA A 35 -7.05 3.41 16.42
C ALA A 35 -8.52 3.32 16.86
N GLN A 36 -9.22 4.45 17.00
CA GLN A 36 -10.65 4.50 17.30
C GLN A 36 -11.56 4.71 16.09
N VAL A 37 -11.02 4.83 14.87
CA VAL A 37 -11.84 5.18 13.69
C VAL A 37 -11.94 3.99 12.73
N MET A 38 -13.09 3.34 12.73
CA MET A 38 -13.56 2.69 11.49
C MET A 38 -13.79 3.81 10.47
N GLY A 39 -13.02 3.83 9.38
CA GLY A 39 -13.18 4.83 8.32
C GLY A 39 -11.85 5.26 7.72
N ALA A 40 -11.11 6.14 8.39
CA ALA A 40 -9.88 6.76 7.88
C ALA A 40 -8.67 6.44 8.77
N GLY A 41 -7.49 6.43 8.16
CA GLY A 41 -6.23 6.35 8.89
C GLY A 41 -5.25 5.35 8.30
N TRP A 42 -4.25 5.02 9.11
CA TRP A 42 -3.22 4.06 8.76
C TRP A 42 -3.68 2.63 9.04
N HIS A 43 -3.55 1.77 8.04
CA HIS A 43 -3.78 0.33 8.09
C HIS A 43 -2.44 -0.37 7.90
N GLY A 44 -2.09 -1.28 8.81
CA GLY A 44 -0.98 -2.20 8.66
C GLY A 44 -1.22 -3.31 7.60
N PRO A 45 -0.37 -4.32 7.51
CA PRO A 45 -0.54 -5.38 6.50
C PRO A 45 -1.68 -6.36 6.81
N THR A 46 -2.10 -6.45 8.08
CA THR A 46 -3.07 -7.44 8.57
C THR A 46 -4.49 -6.91 8.73
N ASP A 47 -4.71 -5.59 8.64
CA ASP A 47 -5.99 -4.90 8.84
C ASP A 47 -6.57 -4.33 7.54
N ILE A 48 -5.93 -4.58 6.38
CA ILE A 48 -6.42 -4.18 5.06
C ILE A 48 -7.60 -5.07 4.65
N GLN A 49 -8.81 -4.60 4.91
CA GLN A 49 -10.05 -5.34 4.61
C GLN A 49 -10.54 -5.14 3.18
N THR A 50 -10.12 -4.07 2.50
CA THR A 50 -10.52 -3.76 1.13
C THR A 50 -9.44 -2.99 0.40
N LEU A 51 -9.42 -3.10 -0.94
CA LEU A 51 -8.61 -2.30 -1.85
C LEU A 51 -9.49 -1.52 -2.85
N SER A 52 -10.78 -1.35 -2.56
CA SER A 52 -11.73 -0.62 -3.41
C SER A 52 -11.36 0.85 -3.67
N GLY A 53 -10.58 1.48 -2.77
CA GLY A 53 -10.06 2.83 -2.97
C GLY A 53 -8.76 2.90 -3.77
N LEU A 54 -8.37 1.86 -4.50
CA LEU A 54 -7.18 1.85 -5.36
C LEU A 54 -7.38 2.60 -6.69
N GLU A 55 -8.62 2.84 -7.12
CA GLU A 55 -8.90 3.56 -8.37
C GLU A 55 -8.39 5.01 -8.33
N GLY A 56 -7.71 5.45 -9.39
CA GLY A 56 -7.14 6.79 -9.52
C GLY A 56 -5.65 6.77 -9.89
N GLN A 57 -4.96 7.89 -9.69
CA GLN A 57 -3.57 8.04 -10.14
C GLN A 57 -2.60 8.18 -8.97
N PHE A 58 -1.44 7.55 -9.09
CA PHE A 58 -0.41 7.50 -8.06
C PHE A 58 0.98 7.76 -8.67
N LEU A 59 1.80 8.51 -7.95
CA LEU A 59 3.25 8.46 -8.12
C LEU A 59 3.73 7.06 -7.70
N TRP A 60 4.41 6.39 -8.61
CA TRP A 60 4.86 5.00 -8.51
C TRP A 60 6.38 4.95 -8.49
N ALA A 61 6.95 5.01 -7.28
CA ALA A 61 8.40 5.06 -7.06
C ALA A 61 9.03 3.66 -6.94
N GLU A 62 8.60 2.70 -7.77
CA GLU A 62 9.16 1.34 -7.78
C GLU A 62 10.65 1.34 -8.13
N ASP A 63 11.06 2.24 -9.02
CA ASP A 63 12.46 2.56 -9.29
C ASP A 63 12.75 3.98 -8.77
N PHE A 64 13.67 4.09 -7.82
CA PHE A 64 14.04 5.35 -7.20
C PHE A 64 14.62 6.37 -8.20
N PHE A 65 15.24 5.89 -9.28
CA PHE A 65 15.82 6.75 -10.31
C PHE A 65 14.81 7.14 -11.41
N SER A 66 13.64 6.50 -11.44
CA SER A 66 12.61 6.80 -12.44
C SER A 66 11.20 6.69 -11.86
N VAL A 67 10.79 7.72 -11.10
CA VAL A 67 9.42 7.85 -10.59
C VAL A 67 8.44 7.98 -11.75
N ARG A 68 7.47 7.08 -11.79
CA ARG A 68 6.43 7.00 -12.83
C ARG A 68 5.08 7.41 -12.26
N THR A 69 4.09 7.56 -13.12
CA THR A 69 2.69 7.65 -12.69
C THR A 69 1.99 6.36 -13.08
N ILE A 70 1.30 5.72 -12.15
CA ILE A 70 0.36 4.63 -12.44
C ILE A 70 -1.07 5.15 -12.30
N ALA A 71 -1.94 4.76 -13.23
CA ALA A 71 -3.37 4.97 -13.15
C ALA A 71 -4.06 3.60 -13.04
N PHE A 72 -5.02 3.47 -12.14
CA PHE A 72 -5.88 2.30 -11.97
C PHE A 72 -7.33 2.68 -12.25
N THR A 73 -8.05 1.80 -12.96
CA THR A 73 -9.48 1.93 -13.21
C THR A 73 -10.13 0.56 -13.04
N PHE A 74 -11.13 0.45 -12.15
CA PHE A 74 -11.78 -0.85 -11.91
C PHE A 74 -12.72 -1.25 -13.06
N ASP A 75 -12.85 -2.55 -13.29
CA ASP A 75 -13.97 -3.05 -14.10
C ASP A 75 -15.27 -2.85 -13.29
N LEU A 76 -16.37 -2.46 -13.95
CA LEU A 76 -17.64 -2.10 -13.29
C LEU A 76 -18.19 -3.18 -12.35
N ASP A 77 -17.91 -4.45 -12.64
CA ASP A 77 -18.35 -5.62 -11.88
C ASP A 77 -17.29 -6.18 -10.91
N LYS A 78 -16.11 -5.56 -10.81
CA LYS A 78 -14.96 -6.09 -10.04
C LYS A 78 -14.23 -5.03 -9.20
N ILE A 79 -14.97 -4.05 -8.70
CA ILE A 79 -14.44 -3.01 -7.80
C ILE A 79 -13.74 -3.66 -6.61
N GLY A 80 -12.50 -3.23 -6.33
CA GLY A 80 -11.65 -3.77 -5.27
C GLY A 80 -10.93 -5.07 -5.62
N PHE A 81 -11.15 -5.64 -6.81
CA PHE A 81 -10.58 -6.92 -7.22
C PHE A 81 -9.82 -6.88 -8.54
N GLN A 82 -10.34 -6.21 -9.58
CA GLN A 82 -9.73 -6.23 -10.90
C GLN A 82 -10.08 -4.99 -11.72
N GLY A 83 -9.14 -4.55 -12.55
CA GLY A 83 -9.40 -3.57 -13.58
C GLY A 83 -8.23 -3.41 -14.54
N THR A 84 -8.14 -2.24 -15.17
CA THR A 84 -7.03 -1.88 -16.05
C THR A 84 -6.08 -0.91 -15.38
N TYR A 85 -4.81 -0.96 -15.78
CA TYR A 85 -3.82 0.00 -15.33
C TYR A 85 -2.97 0.52 -16.48
N LYS A 86 -2.40 1.70 -16.25
CA LYS A 86 -1.49 2.35 -17.18
C LYS A 86 -0.36 3.02 -16.41
N LEU A 87 0.88 2.70 -16.77
CA LEU A 87 2.10 3.26 -16.20
C LEU A 87 2.75 4.20 -17.23
N THR A 88 3.00 5.44 -16.83
CA THR A 88 3.58 6.48 -17.70
C THR A 88 4.85 7.06 -17.10
N ASN A 89 5.79 7.45 -17.97
CA ASN A 89 6.93 8.28 -17.63
C ASN A 89 6.82 9.58 -18.43
N GLY A 90 6.40 10.67 -17.78
CA GLY A 90 5.98 11.88 -18.47
C GLY A 90 4.77 11.61 -19.37
N LEU A 91 4.89 11.93 -20.66
CA LEU A 91 3.83 11.71 -21.66
C LEU A 91 3.86 10.30 -22.29
N SER A 92 4.90 9.51 -22.03
CA SER A 92 5.09 8.20 -22.65
C SER A 92 4.48 7.09 -21.81
N ILE A 93 3.71 6.21 -22.47
CA ILE A 93 3.23 4.96 -21.88
C ILE A 93 4.39 3.98 -21.88
N VAL A 94 4.75 3.47 -20.71
CA VAL A 94 5.84 2.48 -20.57
C VAL A 94 5.32 1.08 -20.26
N GLU A 95 4.12 0.98 -19.69
CA GLU A 95 3.45 -0.29 -19.44
C GLU A 95 1.94 -0.06 -19.34
N GLU A 96 1.13 -1.00 -19.79
CA GLU A 96 -0.31 -1.03 -19.55
C GLU A 96 -0.82 -2.47 -19.59
N GLY A 97 -1.95 -2.71 -18.94
CA GLY A 97 -2.52 -4.06 -18.84
C GLY A 97 -3.65 -4.16 -17.84
N VAL A 98 -3.82 -5.36 -17.29
CA VAL A 98 -4.82 -5.67 -16.26
C VAL A 98 -4.14 -5.74 -14.91
N PHE A 99 -4.81 -5.25 -13.87
CA PHE A 99 -4.37 -5.48 -12.50
C PHE A 99 -5.39 -6.35 -11.76
N HIS A 100 -4.89 -7.09 -10.77
CA HIS A 100 -5.68 -7.80 -9.79
C HIS A 100 -5.28 -7.32 -8.39
N SER A 101 -6.24 -7.18 -7.50
CA SER A 101 -6.03 -6.82 -6.10
C SER A 101 -6.75 -7.80 -5.19
N VAL A 102 -6.08 -8.20 -4.12
CA VAL A 102 -6.67 -9.04 -3.08
C VAL A 102 -6.49 -8.36 -1.73
N PRO A 103 -7.57 -8.13 -0.96
CA PRO A 103 -7.43 -7.65 0.41
C PRO A 103 -6.83 -8.73 1.30
N ASN A 104 -6.44 -8.36 2.52
CA ASN A 104 -6.02 -9.36 3.48
C ASN A 104 -7.19 -10.30 3.79
N ASN A 105 -6.92 -11.60 3.87
CA ASN A 105 -7.87 -12.57 4.38
C ASN A 105 -7.18 -13.54 5.35
N PRO A 106 -7.93 -14.17 6.28
CA PRO A 106 -7.35 -15.04 7.31
C PRO A 106 -6.61 -16.29 6.78
N ALA A 107 -6.89 -16.73 5.56
CA ALA A 107 -6.23 -17.88 4.93
C ALA A 107 -4.92 -17.52 4.21
N ILE A 108 -4.80 -16.28 3.72
CA ILE A 108 -3.66 -15.80 2.93
C ILE A 108 -2.69 -14.98 3.79
N GLY A 109 -3.20 -14.18 4.72
CA GLY A 109 -2.41 -13.40 5.67
C GLY A 109 -1.71 -12.16 5.10
N PHE A 110 -2.03 -11.74 3.86
CA PHE A 110 -1.55 -10.51 3.27
C PHE A 110 -2.54 -9.91 2.26
N ALA A 111 -2.44 -8.60 2.02
CA ALA A 111 -3.04 -7.93 0.89
C ALA A 111 -2.01 -7.77 -0.25
N ALA A 112 -2.45 -7.82 -1.51
CA ALA A 112 -1.56 -7.71 -2.66
C ALA A 112 -2.20 -7.06 -3.89
N ILE A 113 -1.35 -6.48 -4.74
CA ILE A 113 -1.66 -5.96 -6.07
C ILE A 113 -0.77 -6.69 -7.07
N THR A 114 -1.34 -7.21 -8.15
CA THR A 114 -0.59 -7.87 -9.24
C THR A 114 -0.88 -7.17 -10.55
N LEU A 115 0.17 -6.76 -11.25
CA LEU A 115 0.12 -6.15 -12.56
C LEU A 115 0.40 -7.23 -13.61
N VAL A 116 -0.45 -7.32 -14.64
CA VAL A 116 -0.34 -8.25 -15.77
C VAL A 116 -0.21 -7.43 -17.05
N PRO A 117 1.02 -7.21 -17.55
CA PRO A 117 1.27 -6.37 -18.72
C PRO A 117 0.74 -7.00 -20.02
N ASN A 118 0.18 -6.18 -20.92
CA ASN A 118 -0.26 -6.63 -22.24
C ASN A 118 0.90 -7.01 -23.19
N SER A 119 2.13 -6.56 -22.88
CA SER A 119 3.32 -6.75 -23.71
C SER A 119 3.92 -8.17 -23.65
N GLY A 120 3.29 -9.11 -22.93
CA GLY A 120 3.80 -10.46 -22.73
C GLY A 120 4.92 -10.57 -21.68
N GLN A 121 5.25 -9.48 -20.99
CA GLN A 121 6.12 -9.50 -19.82
C GLN A 121 5.47 -10.28 -18.67
N PRO A 122 6.27 -10.93 -17.80
CA PRO A 122 5.72 -11.68 -16.68
C PRO A 122 4.97 -10.78 -15.70
N PRO A 123 3.93 -11.31 -15.01
CA PRO A 123 3.23 -10.57 -13.97
C PRO A 123 4.15 -10.07 -12.86
N ARG A 124 3.83 -8.91 -12.30
CA ARG A 124 4.57 -8.28 -11.19
C ARG A 124 3.65 -8.12 -9.99
N SER A 125 3.92 -8.85 -8.91
CA SER A 125 3.11 -8.80 -7.69
C SER A 125 3.78 -7.97 -6.60
N PHE A 126 2.96 -7.25 -5.86
CA PHE A 126 3.34 -6.36 -4.78
C PHE A 126 2.49 -6.67 -3.54
N VAL A 127 3.14 -6.92 -2.41
CA VAL A 127 2.46 -7.04 -1.11
C VAL A 127 2.26 -5.66 -0.52
N VAL A 128 1.06 -5.39 -0.02
CA VAL A 128 0.73 -4.13 0.65
C VAL A 128 1.14 -4.24 2.11
N SER A 129 2.22 -3.53 2.47
CA SER A 129 2.80 -3.54 3.82
C SER A 129 2.17 -2.49 4.74
N GLY A 130 1.38 -1.58 4.18
CA GLY A 130 0.53 -0.66 4.89
C GLY A 130 -0.10 0.34 3.93
N MET A 131 -1.20 0.96 4.34
CA MET A 131 -1.86 1.98 3.54
C MET A 131 -2.51 3.07 4.40
N PHE A 132 -2.54 4.29 3.88
CA PHE A 132 -3.25 5.42 4.48
C PHE A 132 -4.52 5.72 3.66
N THR A 133 -5.65 5.82 4.34
CA THR A 133 -6.98 6.01 3.73
C THR A 133 -7.77 7.13 4.35
N ASP A 134 -8.74 7.69 3.62
CA ASP A 134 -9.81 8.50 4.20
C ASP A 134 -11.02 7.65 4.63
N ASN A 135 -12.09 8.32 5.09
CA ASN A 135 -13.30 7.68 5.61
C ASN A 135 -14.10 6.90 4.56
N GLU A 136 -13.81 7.12 3.27
CA GLU A 136 -14.42 6.42 2.14
C GLU A 136 -13.51 5.29 1.61
N TRP A 137 -12.48 4.92 2.39
CA TRP A 137 -11.44 3.96 2.00
C TRP A 137 -10.59 4.37 0.80
N LYS A 138 -10.63 5.65 0.38
CA LYS A 138 -9.77 6.16 -0.70
C LYS A 138 -8.31 6.06 -0.26
N ILE A 139 -7.50 5.34 -1.03
CA ILE A 139 -6.09 5.09 -0.67
C ILE A 139 -5.25 6.30 -1.11
N TYR A 140 -4.65 7.00 -0.16
CA TYR A 140 -3.74 8.12 -0.42
C TYR A 140 -2.28 7.69 -0.51
N VAL A 141 -1.89 6.71 0.31
CA VAL A 141 -0.55 6.14 0.30
C VAL A 141 -0.66 4.64 0.43
N ALA A 142 0.10 3.88 -0.36
CA ALA A 142 0.32 2.46 -0.16
C ALA A 142 1.82 2.18 -0.11
N LEU A 143 2.26 1.44 0.90
CA LEU A 143 3.61 0.89 0.97
C LEU A 143 3.62 -0.49 0.35
N LEU A 144 4.46 -0.68 -0.66
CA LEU A 144 4.45 -1.85 -1.52
C LEU A 144 5.82 -2.53 -1.51
N ASN A 145 5.83 -3.83 -1.18
CA ASN A 145 7.00 -4.67 -1.37
C ASN A 145 6.82 -5.51 -2.63
N LYS A 146 7.76 -5.41 -3.57
CA LYS A 146 7.80 -6.32 -4.71
C LYS A 146 7.98 -7.76 -4.23
N LEU A 147 7.20 -8.69 -4.76
CA LEU A 147 7.35 -10.11 -4.46
C LEU A 147 8.48 -10.70 -5.33
N GLY A 148 9.58 -11.08 -4.69
CA GLY A 148 10.70 -11.77 -5.33
C GLY A 148 10.63 -13.29 -5.11
N ALA A 149 11.61 -14.01 -5.65
CA ALA A 149 11.69 -15.48 -5.54
C ALA A 149 11.74 -15.99 -4.08
N ASN A 150 12.29 -15.19 -3.16
CA ASN A 150 12.44 -15.53 -1.75
C ASN A 150 11.45 -14.80 -0.83
N GLY A 151 10.38 -14.20 -1.39
CA GLY A 151 9.41 -13.41 -0.66
C GLY A 151 9.52 -11.89 -0.88
N PRO A 152 8.87 -11.07 -0.04
CA PRO A 152 8.82 -9.62 -0.19
C PRO A 152 10.20 -8.97 -0.13
N VAL A 153 10.59 -8.24 -1.18
CA VAL A 153 11.86 -7.51 -1.26
C VAL A 153 11.77 -6.23 -0.43
N GLN A 154 12.71 -6.05 0.50
CA GLN A 154 12.79 -4.88 1.37
C GLN A 154 13.81 -3.84 0.85
N PRO A 155 13.60 -2.54 1.12
CA PRO A 155 12.44 -1.92 1.79
C PRO A 155 11.22 -1.81 0.85
N PRO A 156 10.01 -1.52 1.38
CA PRO A 156 8.87 -1.16 0.52
C PRO A 156 9.11 0.19 -0.15
N PHE A 157 8.51 0.39 -1.32
CA PHE A 157 8.39 1.71 -1.94
C PHE A 157 6.98 2.27 -1.75
N SER A 158 6.85 3.59 -1.88
CA SER A 158 5.57 4.28 -1.71
C SER A 158 4.88 4.50 -3.06
N ALA A 159 3.59 4.15 -3.11
CA ALA A 159 2.65 4.66 -4.11
C ALA A 159 1.83 5.78 -3.48
N VAL A 160 1.91 7.01 -4.02
CA VAL A 160 1.27 8.21 -3.44
C VAL A 160 0.25 8.77 -4.41
N ARG A 161 -1.01 8.89 -3.99
CA ARG A 161 -2.09 9.40 -4.82
C ARG A 161 -1.86 10.87 -5.21
N ILE A 162 -2.18 11.21 -6.45
CA ILE A 162 -2.13 12.57 -6.99
C ILE A 162 -3.47 13.06 -7.57
N SER A 163 -4.42 12.15 -7.87
CA SER A 163 -5.82 12.47 -8.19
C SER A 163 -6.79 11.37 -7.75
#